data_AF-A0A0H3WMZ0-F1
#
_entry.id   AF-A0A0H3WMZ0-F1
#
_cell.length_a   1.000
_cell.length_b   1.000
_cell.length_c   1.000
_cell.angle_alpha   90.00
_cell.angle_beta   90.00
_cell.angle_gamma   90.00
#
_symmetry.space_group_name_H-M   'P 1'
#
loop_
_entity.id
_entity.type
_entity.pdbx_description
1 polymer ?
#
loop_
_entity_poly.entity_id
_entity_poly.type
_entity_poly.pdbx_seq_one_letter_code
_entity_poly.pdbx_strand_id
1 'polypeptide(L)'
;MALGKNVQHLRLLRGESRPELARQIGIESQQPIYALERRDSTHSELAPSLAKHFGVGLDTLLTEDLTYIDLDGYKRLCQQNAPDLSQGDRQFIEDVTNAIAERELPDSVRESIRLLISSSPKKTNK
;
A
#
# COMPACT_ATOMS: atom_id res chain seq x y z
N MET A 1 9.72 -4.01 21.77
CA MET A 1 8.36 -3.84 21.22
C MET A 1 7.97 -5.13 20.50
N ALA A 2 6.67 -5.39 20.32
CA ALA A 2 6.21 -6.68 19.81
C ALA A 2 5.46 -6.50 18.49
N LEU A 3 5.88 -7.23 17.45
CA LEU A 3 5.24 -7.31 16.14
C LEU A 3 3.72 -7.55 16.26
N GLY A 4 3.32 -8.40 17.21
CA GLY A 4 1.91 -8.71 17.47
C GLY A 4 1.05 -7.48 17.77
N LYS A 5 1.57 -6.52 18.55
CA LYS A 5 0.86 -5.30 18.92
C LYS A 5 0.71 -4.36 17.72
N ASN A 6 1.76 -4.22 16.92
CA ASN A 6 1.73 -3.46 15.67
C ASN A 6 0.68 -4.04 14.70
N VAL A 7 0.70 -5.36 14.48
CA VAL A 7 -0.24 -6.04 13.59
C VAL A 7 -1.69 -5.89 14.07
N GLN A 8 -1.93 -6.05 15.37
CA GLN A 8 -3.26 -5.86 15.95
C GLN A 8 -3.76 -4.43 15.71
N HIS A 9 -2.91 -3.43 15.97
CA HIS A 9 -3.26 -2.04 15.83
C HIS A 9 -3.57 -1.66 14.38
N LEU A 10 -2.68 -2.00 13.44
CA LEU A 10 -2.87 -1.70 12.01
C LEU A 10 -4.12 -2.38 11.45
N ARG A 11 -4.40 -3.62 11.86
CA ARG A 11 -5.62 -4.33 11.48
C ARG A 11 -6.87 -3.58 11.96
N LEU A 12 -6.88 -3.13 13.21
CA LEU A 12 -8.01 -2.38 13.78
C LEU A 12 -8.17 -0.99 13.13
N LEU A 13 -7.08 -0.30 12.83
CA LEU A 13 -7.12 0.98 12.09
C LEU A 13 -7.76 0.84 10.71
N ARG A 14 -7.55 -0.29 10.03
CA ARG A 14 -8.17 -0.61 8.73
C ARG A 14 -9.59 -1.17 8.85
N GLY A 15 -10.09 -1.42 10.07
CA GLY A 15 -11.38 -2.05 10.30
C GLY A 15 -11.43 -3.52 9.90
N GLU A 16 -10.29 -4.20 9.80
CA GLU A 16 -10.20 -5.59 9.36
C GLU A 16 -10.41 -6.57 10.52
N SER A 17 -11.12 -7.66 10.27
CA SER A 17 -11.18 -8.81 11.17
C SER A 17 -9.98 -9.74 10.96
N ARG A 18 -9.66 -10.60 11.94
CA ARG A 18 -8.58 -11.60 11.79
C ARG A 18 -8.81 -12.58 10.64
N PRO A 19 -10.04 -13.10 10.42
CA PRO A 19 -10.32 -13.94 9.25
C PRO A 19 -10.11 -13.23 7.92
N GLU A 20 -10.46 -11.95 7.83
CA GLU A 20 -10.25 -11.16 6.61
C GLU A 20 -8.77 -10.96 6.33
N LEU A 21 -7.99 -10.58 7.35
CA LEU A 21 -6.54 -10.45 7.24
C LEU A 21 -5.89 -11.77 6.81
N ALA A 22 -6.28 -12.88 7.45
CA ALA A 22 -5.80 -14.22 7.11
C ALA A 22 -6.04 -14.55 5.63
N ARG A 23 -7.26 -14.33 5.13
CA ARG A 23 -7.62 -14.52 3.73
C ARG A 23 -6.80 -13.63 2.79
N GLN A 24 -6.58 -12.37 3.16
CA GLN A 24 -5.84 -11.40 2.33
C GLN A 24 -4.34 -11.72 2.22
N ILE A 25 -3.74 -12.28 3.27
CA ILE A 25 -2.33 -12.73 3.24
C ILE A 25 -2.16 -14.19 2.78
N GLY A 26 -3.26 -14.84 2.37
CA GLY A 26 -3.23 -16.18 1.76
C GLY A 26 -3.11 -17.34 2.75
N ILE A 27 -3.55 -17.19 4.00
CA ILE A 27 -3.59 -18.27 4.98
C ILE A 27 -5.03 -18.68 5.29
N GLU A 28 -5.27 -19.99 5.43
CA GLU A 28 -6.61 -20.56 5.55
C GLU A 28 -7.24 -20.36 6.94
N SER A 29 -6.42 -20.17 7.97
CA SER A 29 -6.85 -20.07 9.36
C SER A 29 -6.45 -18.74 9.99
N GLN A 30 -7.32 -18.20 10.82
CA GLN A 30 -7.04 -17.01 11.64
C GLN A 30 -6.16 -17.31 12.86
N GLN A 31 -5.94 -18.59 13.21
CA GLN A 31 -5.18 -18.98 14.41
C GLN A 31 -3.75 -18.42 14.45
N PRO A 32 -2.98 -18.41 13.34
CA PRO A 32 -1.65 -17.80 13.33
C PRO A 32 -1.68 -16.30 13.63
N ILE A 33 -2.68 -15.57 13.12
CA ILE A 33 -2.87 -14.13 13.40
C ILE A 33 -3.24 -13.92 14.87
N TYR A 34 -4.18 -14.72 15.39
CA TYR A 34 -4.55 -14.67 16.80
C TYR A 34 -3.36 -14.93 17.72
N ALA A 35 -2.57 -15.96 17.43
CA ALA A 35 -1.38 -16.30 18.19
C ALA A 35 -0.32 -15.20 18.10
N LEU A 36 -0.13 -14.61 16.91
CA LEU A 36 0.79 -13.50 16.69
C LEU A 36 0.43 -12.27 17.54
N GLU A 37 -0.83 -11.83 17.49
CA GLU A 37 -1.30 -10.64 18.22
C GLU A 37 -1.18 -10.77 19.74
N ARG A 38 -1.19 -12.00 20.27
CA ARG A 38 -1.06 -12.26 21.71
C ARG A 38 0.38 -12.42 22.18
N ARG A 39 1.33 -12.64 21.29
CA ARG A 39 2.74 -12.90 21.64
C ARG A 39 3.53 -11.60 21.64
N ASP A 40 4.37 -11.45 22.65
CA ASP A 40 5.42 -10.44 22.66
C ASP A 40 6.66 -10.96 21.91
N SER A 41 6.53 -11.15 20.59
CA SER A 41 7.64 -11.56 19.72
C SER A 41 7.90 -10.54 18.63
N THR A 42 9.16 -10.43 18.22
CA THR A 42 9.63 -9.65 17.06
C THR A 42 9.83 -10.52 15.83
N HIS A 43 9.61 -11.84 15.91
CA HIS A 43 9.89 -12.76 14.81
C HIS A 43 8.63 -13.53 14.41
N SER A 44 8.31 -13.49 13.13
CA SER A 44 7.24 -14.29 12.53
C SER A 44 7.51 -14.48 11.05
N GLU A 45 7.32 -15.72 10.57
CA GLU A 45 7.28 -16.03 9.14
C GLU A 45 6.21 -15.25 8.37
N LEU A 46 5.19 -14.75 9.08
CA LEU A 46 4.12 -13.93 8.48
C LEU A 46 4.52 -12.46 8.30
N ALA A 47 5.60 -12.01 8.93
CA ALA A 47 5.98 -10.59 8.93
C ALA A 47 6.15 -9.99 7.53
N PRO A 48 6.81 -10.66 6.55
CA PRO A 48 6.92 -10.14 5.19
C PRO A 48 5.55 -9.98 4.50
N SER A 49 4.68 -10.98 4.64
CA SER A 49 3.32 -10.94 4.05
C SER A 49 2.46 -9.85 4.69
N LEU A 50 2.58 -9.67 6.01
CA LEU A 50 1.88 -8.63 6.76
C LEU A 50 2.38 -7.23 6.37
N ALA A 51 3.70 -7.04 6.28
CA ALA A 51 4.31 -5.78 5.84
C ALA A 51 3.80 -5.39 4.46
N LYS A 52 3.80 -6.34 3.51
CA LYS A 52 3.25 -6.13 2.17
C LYS A 52 1.77 -5.80 2.18
N HIS A 53 0.96 -6.53 2.96
CA HIS A 53 -0.48 -6.28 3.07
C HIS A 53 -0.80 -4.89 3.61
N PHE A 54 -0.05 -4.44 4.62
CA PHE A 54 -0.20 -3.11 5.21
C PHE A 54 0.48 -2.01 4.39
N GLY A 55 1.26 -2.35 3.36
CA GLY A 55 2.03 -1.36 2.59
C GLY A 55 3.05 -0.61 3.45
N VAL A 56 3.61 -1.28 4.45
CA VAL A 56 4.60 -0.74 5.38
C VAL A 56 5.92 -1.45 5.18
N GLY A 57 7.04 -0.79 5.49
CA GLY A 57 8.36 -1.42 5.45
C GLY A 57 8.46 -2.58 6.43
N LEU A 58 9.15 -3.66 6.05
CA LEU A 58 9.32 -4.82 6.93
C LEU A 58 10.07 -4.43 8.21
N ASP A 59 11.18 -3.69 8.09
CA ASP A 59 11.93 -3.17 9.24
C ASP A 59 11.03 -2.32 10.13
N THR A 60 10.30 -1.36 9.54
CA THR A 60 9.34 -0.51 10.27
C THR A 60 8.33 -1.33 11.07
N LEU A 61 7.76 -2.39 10.47
CA LEU A 61 6.80 -3.25 11.15
C LEU A 61 7.41 -4.00 12.35
N LEU A 62 8.70 -4.34 12.27
CA LEU A 62 9.42 -5.14 13.27
C LEU A 62 10.07 -4.31 14.38
N THR A 63 10.54 -3.10 14.07
CA THR A 63 11.38 -2.29 14.97
C THR A 63 10.66 -1.11 15.61
N GLU A 64 9.74 -0.48 14.88
CA GLU A 64 9.05 0.72 15.36
C GLU A 64 7.85 0.36 16.25
N ASP A 65 7.47 1.26 17.16
CA ASP A 65 6.14 1.20 17.77
C ASP A 65 5.15 1.83 16.81
N LEU A 66 4.18 1.04 16.33
CA LEU A 66 3.11 1.56 15.49
C LEU A 66 1.82 1.76 16.31
N THR A 67 1.79 1.41 17.59
CA THR A 67 0.56 1.43 18.39
C THR A 67 0.04 2.84 18.70
N TYR A 68 0.87 3.87 18.54
CA TYR A 68 0.51 5.26 18.78
C TYR A 68 0.05 6.02 17.52
N ILE A 69 0.19 5.42 16.33
CA ILE A 69 -0.18 6.12 15.09
C ILE A 69 -1.68 6.08 14.89
N ASP A 70 -2.23 7.16 14.35
CA ASP A 70 -3.62 7.21 13.90
C ASP A 70 -3.73 6.85 12.40
N LEU A 71 -4.93 6.96 11.84
CA LEU A 71 -5.18 6.64 10.44
C LEU A 71 -4.38 7.54 9.48
N ASP A 72 -4.13 8.79 9.84
CA ASP A 72 -3.37 9.72 8.99
C ASP A 72 -1.85 9.46 9.10
N GLY A 73 -1.36 9.10 10.28
CA GLY A 73 -0.01 8.59 10.49
C GLY A 73 0.24 7.32 9.69
N TYR A 74 -0.69 6.37 9.72
CA TYR A 74 -0.64 5.16 8.89
C TYR A 74 -0.54 5.49 7.39
N LYS A 75 -1.38 6.40 6.86
CA LYS A 75 -1.30 6.80 5.44
C LYS A 75 0.05 7.39 5.05
N ARG A 76 0.64 8.22 5.92
CA ARG A 76 1.99 8.78 5.67
C ARG A 76 3.04 7.68 5.64
N LEU A 77 2.93 6.72 6.55
CA LEU A 77 3.83 5.58 6.63
C LEU A 77 3.73 4.70 5.37
N CYS A 78 2.52 4.49 4.84
CA CYS A 78 2.33 3.82 3.55
C CYS A 78 2.92 4.60 2.37
N GLN A 79 2.84 5.93 2.38
CA GLN A 79 3.41 6.76 1.31
C GLN A 79 4.94 6.75 1.29
N GLN A 80 5.57 6.69 2.47
CA GLN A 80 7.02 6.58 2.61
C GLN A 80 7.55 5.20 2.19
N ASN A 81 6.75 4.16 2.41
CA ASN A 81 7.06 2.78 2.05
C ASN A 81 6.44 2.35 0.72
N ALA A 82 5.86 3.28 -0.04
CA ALA A 82 5.42 2.99 -1.38
C ALA A 82 6.64 2.44 -2.14
N PRO A 83 6.53 1.27 -2.79
CA PRO A 83 7.64 0.76 -3.57
C PRO A 83 8.07 1.89 -4.50
N ASP A 84 9.34 2.28 -4.44
CA ASP A 84 9.97 2.97 -5.54
C ASP A 84 9.66 2.08 -6.73
N LEU A 85 8.74 2.53 -7.61
CA LEU A 85 8.45 1.87 -8.88
C LEU A 85 9.83 1.59 -9.44
N SER A 86 10.22 0.31 -9.41
CA SER A 86 11.62 -0.06 -9.57
C SER A 86 12.13 0.65 -10.81
N GLN A 87 13.37 1.13 -10.83
CA GLN A 87 13.81 1.91 -12.00
C GLN A 87 13.51 1.19 -13.33
N GLY A 88 13.45 -0.14 -13.33
CA GLY A 88 12.93 -0.96 -14.43
C GLY A 88 11.44 -0.79 -14.76
N ASP A 89 10.54 -0.73 -13.77
CA ASP A 89 9.12 -0.45 -13.99
C ASP A 89 8.89 0.99 -14.45
N ARG A 90 9.67 1.94 -13.93
CA ARG A 90 9.60 3.35 -14.33
C ARG A 90 10.10 3.54 -15.75
N GLN A 91 11.21 2.90 -16.11
CA GLN A 91 11.75 2.88 -17.46
C GLN A 91 10.77 2.19 -18.43
N PHE A 92 10.15 1.08 -18.02
CA PHE A 92 9.13 0.43 -18.85
C PHE A 92 7.90 1.32 -19.06
N ILE A 93 7.41 1.99 -18.02
CA ILE A 93 6.31 2.96 -18.14
C ILE A 93 6.73 4.13 -19.04
N GLU A 94 7.94 4.63 -18.90
CA GLU A 94 8.47 5.74 -19.70
C GLU A 94 8.66 5.31 -21.16
N ASP A 95 9.18 4.12 -21.43
CA ASP A 95 9.34 3.54 -22.77
C ASP A 95 7.97 3.29 -23.42
N VAL A 96 6.97 2.80 -22.68
CA VAL A 96 5.59 2.64 -23.17
C VAL A 96 4.96 4.00 -23.44
N THR A 97 5.18 4.99 -22.57
CA THR A 97 4.63 6.34 -22.72
C THR A 97 5.27 7.05 -23.92
N ASN A 98 6.58 6.90 -24.10
CA ASN A 98 7.32 7.43 -25.24
C ASN A 98 6.92 6.72 -26.55
N ALA A 99 6.74 5.40 -26.54
CA ALA A 99 6.23 4.66 -27.70
C ALA A 99 4.80 5.05 -28.10
N ILE A 100 3.96 5.45 -27.14
CA ILE A 100 2.62 6.02 -27.39
C ILE A 100 2.74 7.46 -27.92
N ALA A 101 3.73 8.23 -27.46
CA ALA A 101 3.97 9.59 -27.93
C ALA A 101 4.56 9.63 -29.36
N GLU A 102 5.41 8.66 -29.72
CA GLU A 102 6.04 8.54 -31.04
C GLU A 102 5.11 7.95 -32.11
N ARG A 103 4.10 7.17 -31.70
CA ARG A 103 2.97 6.88 -32.58
C ARG A 103 2.10 8.13 -32.59
N GLU A 104 2.19 8.94 -33.64
CA GLU A 104 1.31 10.09 -33.84
C GLU A 104 -0.14 9.66 -33.63
N LEU A 105 -0.67 9.92 -32.43
CA LEU A 105 -2.06 9.74 -32.14
C LEU A 105 -2.80 10.67 -33.11
N PRO A 106 -3.73 10.15 -33.93
CA PRO A 106 -4.50 11.00 -34.84
C PRO A 106 -5.07 12.17 -34.05
N ASP A 107 -5.01 13.39 -34.59
CA ASP A 107 -5.39 14.62 -33.86
C ASP A 107 -6.76 14.51 -33.15
N SER A 108 -7.66 13.70 -33.70
CA SER A 108 -8.94 13.30 -33.10
C SER A 108 -8.84 12.72 -31.69
N VAL A 109 -7.88 11.82 -31.44
CA VAL A 109 -7.69 11.17 -30.14
C VAL A 109 -7.04 12.15 -29.16
N ARG A 110 -6.10 12.96 -29.65
CA ARG A 110 -5.42 14.01 -28.87
C ARG A 110 -6.41 15.05 -28.37
N GLU A 111 -7.31 15.53 -29.23
CA GLU A 111 -8.36 16.48 -28.82
C GLU A 111 -9.41 15.85 -27.90
N SER A 112 -9.71 14.55 -28.07
CA SER A 112 -10.61 13.84 -27.14
C SER A 112 -10.01 13.76 -25.72
N ILE A 113 -8.71 13.44 -25.60
CA ILE A 113 -7.99 13.43 -24.31
C ILE A 113 -7.92 14.83 -23.72
N ARG A 114 -7.66 15.85 -24.54
CA ARG A 114 -7.61 17.26 -24.12
C ARG A 114 -8.95 17.76 -23.57
N LEU A 115 -10.05 17.36 -24.22
CA LEU A 115 -11.41 17.65 -23.76
C LEU A 115 -11.75 16.91 -22.46
N LEU A 116 -11.25 15.68 -22.28
CA LEU A 116 -11.42 14.93 -21.02
C LEU A 116 -10.69 15.59 -19.84
N ILE A 117 -9.47 16.07 -20.08
CA ILE A 117 -8.65 16.75 -19.06
C ILE A 117 -9.21 18.14 -18.74
N SER A 118 -9.74 18.86 -19.72
CA SER A 118 -10.31 20.22 -19.52
C SER A 118 -11.74 20.22 -18.97
N SER A 119 -12.50 19.13 -19.13
CA SER A 119 -13.82 18.95 -18.51
C SER A 119 -13.76 18.44 -17.06
N SER A 120 -12.57 18.08 -16.57
CA SER A 120 -12.38 17.80 -15.14
C SER A 120 -12.48 19.11 -14.35
N PRO A 121 -13.50 19.28 -13.47
CA PRO A 121 -13.66 20.53 -12.73
C PRO A 121 -12.44 20.73 -11.83
N LYS A 122 -11.71 21.84 -12.04
CA LYS A 122 -10.77 22.35 -11.04
C LYS A 122 -11.52 22.45 -9.73
N LYS A 123 -11.13 21.64 -8.72
CA LYS A 123 -11.55 21.84 -7.34
C LYS A 123 -11.20 23.27 -6.95
N THR A 124 -12.20 24.13 -6.97
CA THR A 124 -12.15 25.48 -6.43
C THR A 124 -12.11 25.31 -4.92
N ASN A 125 -10.89 25.40 -4.37
CA ASN A 125 -10.72 25.58 -2.93
C ASN A 125 -11.26 26.97 -2.60
N LYS A 126 -12.32 27.03 -1.79
CA LYS A 126 -12.83 28.24 -1.16
C LYS A 126 -12.89 27.99 0.33
#